data_AF-A0A947NVM2-F1
#
_entry.id   AF-A0A947NVM2-F1
#
_cell.length_a   1.000
_cell.length_b   1.000
_cell.length_c   1.000
_cell.angle_alpha   90.00
_cell.angle_beta   90.00
_cell.angle_gamma   90.00
#
_symmetry.space_group_name_H-M   'P 1'
#
loop_
_entity.id
_entity.type
_entity.pdbx_description
1 polymer ?
#
loop_
_entity_poly.entity_id
_entity_poly.type
_entity_poly.pdbx_seq_one_letter_code
_entity_poly.pdbx_strand_id
1 'polypeptide(L)'
;MRQSFLFTKTVKNVPRDEVSINSTLLIKAGFIEKLAAGIYSYLPLGLRSLNKIENIVREEMNAAGGQEILMPALTPKKNWEQTDRWEHFDALFKLKGANDKDYALGATHEEIVVPIAQKFIFSYKDLPKYIYQIQTKFRNEPRAKSGLLRGREFLMKDLYSFHTNQEDLDKYYEVMMKAYTNIFEKCGLGSQTHVTLASGGTFSKYSHEYQTICETGEDTIHICKKCNLGINNEIKDETPKCPECGSTEFQKQKAIEVGNIFKLKSKYSQPFNFNFI
;
A
#
# COMPACT_ATOMS: atom_id res chain seq x y z
N MET A 1 -7.87 -28.59 11.92
CA MET A 1 -7.08 -29.40 10.96
C MET A 1 -6.05 -30.19 11.76
N ARG A 2 -6.02 -31.52 11.66
CA ARG A 2 -4.98 -32.32 12.35
C ARG A 2 -3.64 -32.12 11.64
N GLN A 3 -2.55 -31.99 12.39
CA GLN A 3 -1.22 -31.74 11.83
C GLN A 3 -0.76 -32.83 10.84
N SER A 4 -1.20 -34.08 11.04
CA SER A 4 -0.92 -35.20 10.13
C SER A 4 -1.44 -35.00 8.70
N PHE A 5 -2.43 -34.11 8.48
CA PHE A 5 -2.97 -33.76 7.17
C PHE A 5 -2.44 -32.43 6.63
N LEU A 6 -1.60 -31.72 7.39
CA LEU A 6 -1.00 -30.48 6.91
C LEU A 6 0.02 -30.81 5.82
N PHE A 7 -0.09 -30.12 4.67
CA PHE A 7 0.83 -30.31 3.54
C PHE A 7 2.29 -29.95 3.89
N THR A 8 2.49 -28.94 4.73
CA THR A 8 3.82 -28.45 5.10
C THR A 8 4.35 -29.06 6.39
N LYS A 9 5.68 -29.05 6.51
CA LYS A 9 6.43 -29.40 7.71
C LYS A 9 7.40 -28.27 8.02
N THR A 10 7.87 -28.21 9.26
CA THR A 10 8.97 -27.32 9.61
C THR A 10 10.27 -27.80 8.99
N VAL A 11 11.15 -26.88 8.63
CA VAL A 11 12.49 -27.17 8.09
C VAL A 11 13.57 -26.63 9.01
N LYS A 12 14.66 -27.39 9.16
CA LYS A 12 15.80 -26.98 9.98
C LYS A 12 16.68 -25.94 9.27
N ASN A 13 16.92 -26.18 7.98
CA ASN A 13 17.82 -25.38 7.15
C ASN A 13 17.00 -24.49 6.21
N VAL A 14 17.39 -23.23 6.11
CA VAL A 14 16.85 -22.27 5.13
C VAL A 14 17.88 -21.99 4.03
N PRO A 15 17.45 -21.52 2.85
CA PRO A 15 18.37 -21.07 1.81
C PRO A 15 19.38 -20.05 2.35
N ARG A 16 20.67 -20.19 1.98
CA ARG A 16 21.75 -19.32 2.50
C ARG A 16 21.67 -17.89 1.99
N ASP A 17 21.02 -17.70 0.84
CA ASP A 17 20.75 -16.41 0.21
C ASP A 17 19.57 -15.67 0.86
N GLU A 18 18.86 -16.30 1.81
CA GLU A 18 17.80 -15.65 2.58
C GLU A 18 18.34 -15.13 3.91
N VAL A 19 18.55 -13.81 3.98
CA VAL A 19 19.18 -13.15 5.14
C VAL A 19 18.19 -12.43 6.05
N SER A 20 16.96 -12.20 5.59
CA SER A 20 15.96 -11.50 6.40
C SER A 20 15.33 -12.43 7.43
N ILE A 21 15.16 -11.93 8.66
CA ILE A 21 14.61 -12.72 9.76
C ILE A 21 13.14 -13.10 9.51
N ASN A 22 12.34 -12.22 8.90
CA ASN A 22 10.93 -12.47 8.64
C ASN A 22 10.74 -13.67 7.70
N SER A 23 11.41 -13.66 6.55
CA SER A 23 11.35 -14.72 5.55
C SER A 23 11.99 -16.00 6.06
N THR A 24 13.13 -15.91 6.78
CA THR A 24 13.78 -17.06 7.41
C THR A 24 12.82 -17.80 8.35
N LEU A 25 12.14 -17.08 9.25
CA LEU A 25 11.21 -17.70 10.20
C LEU A 25 9.99 -18.29 9.49
N LEU A 26 9.42 -17.57 8.52
CA LEU A 26 8.27 -18.04 7.76
C LEU A 26 8.58 -19.27 6.89
N ILE A 27 9.78 -19.34 6.28
CA ILE A 27 10.25 -20.53 5.56
C ILE A 27 10.43 -21.70 6.53
N LYS A 28 11.14 -21.48 7.67
CA LYS A 28 11.33 -22.53 8.70
C LYS A 28 10.02 -23.10 9.20
N ALA A 29 9.01 -22.25 9.37
CA ALA A 29 7.69 -22.64 9.84
C ALA A 29 6.79 -23.27 8.75
N GLY A 30 7.23 -23.29 7.48
CA GLY A 30 6.42 -23.79 6.37
C GLY A 30 5.22 -22.90 6.03
N PHE A 31 5.35 -21.58 6.22
CA PHE A 31 4.35 -20.58 5.88
C PHE A 31 4.51 -20.06 4.46
N ILE A 32 5.76 -19.95 3.99
CA ILE A 32 6.09 -19.49 2.65
C ILE A 32 7.17 -20.38 2.02
N GLU A 33 7.24 -20.34 0.70
CA GLU A 33 8.36 -20.84 -0.09
C GLU A 33 8.87 -19.72 -0.99
N LYS A 34 10.19 -19.65 -1.20
CA LYS A 34 10.81 -18.61 -2.02
C LYS A 34 11.00 -19.15 -3.43
N LEU A 35 10.14 -18.70 -4.36
CA LEU A 35 10.21 -19.09 -5.76
C LEU A 35 11.35 -18.38 -6.50
N ALA A 36 11.53 -17.08 -6.21
CA ALA A 36 12.63 -16.27 -6.74
C ALA A 36 12.91 -15.06 -5.81
N ALA A 37 13.92 -14.25 -6.13
CA ALA A 37 14.21 -13.03 -5.38
C ALA A 37 13.01 -12.07 -5.38
N GLY A 38 12.38 -11.88 -4.22
CA GLY A 38 11.20 -11.04 -4.06
C GLY A 38 9.88 -11.64 -4.53
N ILE A 39 9.83 -12.96 -4.79
CA ILE A 39 8.63 -13.68 -5.25
C ILE A 39 8.46 -14.91 -4.36
N TYR A 40 7.32 -14.98 -3.66
CA TYR A 40 7.07 -16.01 -2.64
C TYR A 40 5.73 -16.70 -2.86
N SER A 41 5.74 -18.02 -2.68
CA SER A 41 4.54 -18.85 -2.61
C SER A 41 4.02 -18.85 -1.17
N TYR A 42 2.75 -18.50 -0.95
CA TYR A 42 2.11 -18.68 0.36
C TYR A 42 1.60 -20.10 0.51
N LEU A 43 2.15 -20.81 1.49
CA LEU A 43 1.77 -22.19 1.82
C LEU A 43 0.56 -22.20 2.77
N PRO A 44 -0.07 -23.36 3.09
CA PRO A 44 -1.39 -23.38 3.74
C PRO A 44 -1.50 -22.58 5.05
N LEU A 45 -0.47 -22.57 5.90
CA LEU A 45 -0.49 -21.74 7.13
C LEU A 45 -0.26 -20.26 6.84
N GLY A 46 0.63 -19.93 5.91
CA GLY A 46 0.87 -18.55 5.48
C GLY A 46 -0.35 -17.94 4.82
N LEU A 47 -0.98 -18.67 3.90
CA LEU A 47 -2.21 -18.23 3.23
C LEU A 47 -3.35 -18.04 4.24
N ARG A 48 -3.48 -18.92 5.24
CA ARG A 48 -4.47 -18.73 6.32
C ARG A 48 -4.23 -17.46 7.12
N SER A 49 -2.97 -17.11 7.40
CA SER A 49 -2.64 -15.86 8.09
C SER A 49 -2.90 -14.64 7.19
N LEU A 50 -2.51 -14.70 5.92
CA LEU A 50 -2.76 -13.65 4.94
C LEU A 50 -4.26 -13.35 4.81
N ASN A 51 -5.09 -14.39 4.67
CA ASN A 51 -6.55 -14.23 4.58
C ASN A 51 -7.16 -13.61 5.85
N LYS A 52 -6.59 -13.84 7.04
CA LYS A 52 -7.05 -13.18 8.27
C LYS A 52 -6.75 -11.69 8.26
N ILE A 53 -5.53 -11.32 7.85
CA ILE A 53 -5.12 -9.91 7.71
C ILE A 53 -6.01 -9.23 6.67
N GLU A 54 -6.20 -9.89 5.52
CA GLU A 54 -7.07 -9.42 4.46
C GLU A 54 -8.50 -9.15 4.94
N ASN A 55 -9.06 -10.06 5.73
CA ASN A 55 -10.41 -9.89 6.27
C ASN A 55 -10.51 -8.72 7.26
N ILE A 56 -9.51 -8.49 8.12
CA ILE A 56 -9.45 -7.31 8.99
C ILE A 56 -9.47 -6.03 8.15
N VAL A 57 -8.64 -5.98 7.11
CA VAL A 57 -8.59 -4.83 6.19
C VAL A 57 -9.93 -4.62 5.49
N ARG A 58 -10.52 -5.69 4.94
CA ARG A 58 -11.82 -5.66 4.26
C ARG A 58 -12.95 -5.18 5.18
N GLU A 59 -12.99 -5.66 6.43
CA GLU A 59 -13.98 -5.21 7.42
C GLU A 59 -13.91 -3.69 7.64
N GLU A 60 -12.70 -3.14 7.84
CA GLU A 60 -12.53 -1.69 8.08
C GLU A 60 -12.79 -0.85 6.81
N MET A 61 -12.43 -1.34 5.62
CA MET A 61 -12.78 -0.67 4.36
C MET A 61 -14.28 -0.64 4.11
N ASN A 62 -14.98 -1.75 4.37
CA ASN A 62 -16.44 -1.84 4.26
C ASN A 62 -17.13 -0.95 5.31
N ALA A 63 -16.64 -0.94 6.55
CA ALA A 63 -17.18 -0.09 7.62
C ALA A 63 -17.02 1.41 7.28
N ALA A 64 -15.99 1.77 6.53
CA ALA A 64 -15.78 3.12 6.03
C ALA A 64 -16.58 3.46 4.75
N GLY A 65 -17.45 2.55 4.27
CA GLY A 65 -18.29 2.75 3.09
C GLY A 65 -17.64 2.36 1.76
N GLY A 66 -16.46 1.75 1.79
CA GLY A 66 -15.78 1.22 0.62
C GLY A 66 -16.55 0.08 -0.04
N GLN A 67 -16.58 0.07 -1.37
CA GLN A 67 -17.16 -1.01 -2.17
C GLN A 67 -16.03 -1.81 -2.82
N GLU A 68 -15.97 -3.11 -2.51
CA GLU A 68 -14.94 -3.98 -3.04
C GLU A 68 -15.21 -4.34 -4.51
N ILE A 69 -14.20 -4.14 -5.35
CA ILE A 69 -14.14 -4.56 -6.75
C ILE A 69 -12.82 -5.32 -6.97
N LEU A 70 -12.66 -5.94 -8.14
CA LEU A 70 -11.39 -6.56 -8.52
C LEU A 70 -10.99 -6.11 -9.93
N MET A 71 -9.90 -5.35 -10.03
CA MET A 71 -9.34 -4.90 -11.29
C MET A 71 -8.24 -5.87 -11.79
N PRO A 72 -8.02 -5.97 -13.10
CA PRO A 72 -7.01 -6.87 -13.64
C PRO A 72 -5.60 -6.45 -13.26
N ALA A 73 -4.71 -7.44 -13.08
CA ALA A 73 -3.27 -7.20 -12.91
C ALA A 73 -2.61 -6.74 -14.22
N LEU A 74 -3.05 -7.28 -15.35
CA LEU A 74 -2.53 -6.93 -16.67
C LEU A 74 -3.31 -5.73 -17.21
N THR A 75 -2.61 -4.63 -17.46
CA THR A 75 -3.19 -3.34 -17.83
C THR A 75 -2.63 -2.86 -19.17
N PRO A 76 -3.43 -2.20 -20.03
CA PRO A 76 -2.95 -1.72 -21.32
C PRO A 76 -2.08 -0.47 -21.17
N LYS A 77 -1.04 -0.35 -22.00
CA LYS A 77 -0.14 0.82 -22.07
C LYS A 77 -0.89 2.16 -22.15
N LYS A 78 -1.95 2.21 -22.95
CA LYS A 78 -2.76 3.43 -23.19
C LYS A 78 -3.18 4.15 -21.89
N ASN A 79 -3.57 3.40 -20.86
CA ASN A 79 -4.01 3.99 -19.59
C ASN A 79 -2.87 4.70 -18.86
N TRP A 80 -1.65 4.14 -18.92
CA TRP A 80 -0.44 4.70 -18.32
C TRP A 80 0.15 5.85 -19.12
N GLU A 81 0.01 5.82 -20.45
CA GLU A 81 0.36 6.95 -21.31
C GLU A 81 -0.53 8.16 -21.04
N GLN A 82 -1.82 7.93 -20.76
CA GLN A 82 -2.76 9.02 -20.45
C GLN A 82 -2.31 9.85 -19.25
N THR A 83 -1.57 9.28 -18.31
CA THR A 83 -1.07 9.96 -17.10
C THR A 83 0.43 10.23 -17.13
N ASP A 84 1.07 10.06 -18.30
CA ASP A 84 2.52 10.13 -18.53
C ASP A 84 3.35 9.16 -17.67
N ARG A 85 2.71 8.27 -16.91
CA ARG A 85 3.39 7.33 -15.99
C ARG A 85 3.95 6.10 -16.69
N TRP A 86 3.65 5.89 -17.97
CA TRP A 86 4.28 4.82 -18.73
C TRP A 86 5.81 4.98 -18.78
N GLU A 87 6.33 6.19 -19.02
CA GLU A 87 7.78 6.43 -19.07
C GLU A 87 8.39 6.89 -17.74
N HIS A 88 7.59 7.49 -16.87
CA HIS A 88 8.08 8.10 -15.63
C HIS A 88 7.88 7.26 -14.36
N PHE A 89 7.27 6.08 -14.46
CA PHE A 89 7.15 5.16 -13.33
C PHE A 89 8.23 4.07 -13.40
N ASP A 90 9.36 4.32 -12.74
CA ASP A 90 10.57 3.48 -12.83
C ASP A 90 10.35 2.00 -12.47
N ALA A 91 9.42 1.73 -11.54
CA ALA A 91 9.14 0.37 -11.07
C ALA A 91 8.05 -0.36 -11.89
N LEU A 92 7.71 0.10 -13.10
CA LEU A 92 6.68 -0.52 -13.93
C LEU A 92 7.24 -1.72 -14.69
N PHE A 93 6.65 -2.90 -14.52
CA PHE A 93 6.91 -4.01 -15.43
C PHE A 93 6.19 -3.75 -16.76
N LYS A 94 6.96 -3.60 -17.84
CA LYS A 94 6.46 -3.49 -19.21
C LYS A 94 6.59 -4.85 -19.90
N LEU A 95 5.52 -5.28 -20.57
CA LEU A 95 5.40 -6.55 -21.25
C LEU A 95 4.94 -6.33 -22.69
N LYS A 96 5.44 -7.17 -23.60
CA LYS A 96 4.89 -7.27 -24.95
C LYS A 96 3.98 -8.48 -25.06
N GLY A 97 2.74 -8.26 -25.46
CA GLY A 97 1.80 -9.31 -25.83
C GLY A 97 1.89 -9.67 -27.31
N ALA A 98 0.99 -10.57 -27.75
CA ALA A 98 0.86 -10.90 -29.16
C ALA A 98 0.52 -9.66 -30.01
N ASN A 99 0.97 -9.64 -31.25
CA ASN A 99 0.81 -8.52 -32.20
C ASN A 99 1.41 -7.20 -31.71
N ASP A 100 2.55 -7.26 -31.00
CA ASP A 100 3.29 -6.10 -30.48
C ASP A 100 2.45 -5.15 -29.60
N LYS A 101 1.41 -5.67 -28.95
CA LYS A 101 0.63 -4.88 -27.99
C LYS A 101 1.39 -4.76 -26.67
N ASP A 102 1.58 -3.52 -26.22
CA ASP A 102 2.22 -3.24 -24.95
C ASP A 102 1.25 -3.31 -23.77
N TYR A 103 1.68 -3.96 -22.70
CA TYR A 103 0.98 -4.08 -21.44
C TYR A 103 1.90 -3.76 -20.28
N ALA A 104 1.31 -3.46 -19.13
CA ALA A 104 2.01 -3.43 -17.85
C ALA A 104 1.36 -4.36 -16.83
N LEU A 105 2.19 -4.93 -15.95
CA LEU A 105 1.68 -5.48 -14.70
C LEU A 105 1.45 -4.32 -13.73
N GLY A 106 0.26 -4.25 -13.15
CA GLY A 106 -0.18 -3.14 -12.31
C GLY A 106 0.68 -3.01 -11.05
N ALA A 107 1.44 -1.92 -10.96
CA ALA A 107 2.14 -1.50 -9.74
C ALA A 107 1.20 -0.77 -8.75
N THR A 108 0.10 -0.22 -9.28
CA THR A 108 -1.04 0.45 -8.64
C THR A 108 -2.13 0.61 -9.73
N HIS A 109 -3.28 1.22 -9.41
CA HIS A 109 -4.46 1.23 -10.29
C HIS A 109 -5.15 2.61 -10.44
N GLU A 110 -4.50 3.75 -10.14
CA GLU A 110 -5.13 5.07 -10.37
C GLU A 110 -5.58 5.26 -11.84
N GLU A 111 -4.77 4.81 -12.80
CA GLU A 111 -5.03 4.87 -14.24
C GLU A 111 -6.16 3.96 -14.71
N ILE A 112 -6.52 2.96 -13.90
CA ILE A 112 -7.49 1.92 -14.24
C ILE A 112 -8.83 2.25 -13.62
N VAL A 113 -8.81 2.72 -12.38
CA VAL A 113 -10.01 3.03 -11.61
C VAL A 113 -10.70 4.30 -12.10
N VAL A 114 -9.96 5.32 -12.57
CA VAL A 114 -10.55 6.57 -13.06
C VAL A 114 -11.46 6.35 -14.27
N PRO A 115 -11.05 5.63 -15.33
CA PRO A 115 -11.95 5.30 -16.44
C PRO A 115 -13.15 4.44 -16.05
N ILE A 116 -13.05 3.64 -14.97
CA ILE A 116 -14.19 2.90 -14.45
C ILE A 116 -15.17 3.87 -13.80
N ALA A 117 -14.69 4.75 -12.92
CA ALA A 117 -15.48 5.75 -12.22
C ALA A 117 -16.22 6.68 -13.19
N GLN A 118 -15.55 7.13 -14.26
CA GLN A 118 -16.13 7.99 -15.31
C GLN A 118 -17.35 7.37 -16.02
N LYS A 119 -17.49 6.04 -16.04
CA LYS A 119 -18.65 5.37 -16.64
C LYS A 119 -19.91 5.39 -15.77
N PHE A 120 -19.78 5.74 -14.50
CA PHE A 120 -20.87 5.62 -13.52
C PHE A 120 -21.13 6.91 -12.72
N ILE A 121 -20.22 7.87 -12.78
CA ILE A 121 -20.34 9.17 -12.10
C ILE A 121 -20.52 10.23 -13.20
N PHE A 122 -21.76 10.69 -13.37
CA PHE A 122 -22.12 11.67 -14.40
C PHE A 122 -22.50 13.02 -13.81
N SER A 123 -22.99 13.03 -12.56
CA SER A 123 -23.38 14.24 -11.84
C SER A 123 -22.75 14.27 -10.45
N TYR A 124 -22.64 15.47 -9.87
CA TYR A 124 -22.25 15.64 -8.47
C TYR A 124 -23.13 14.84 -7.49
N LYS A 125 -24.38 14.52 -7.88
CA LYS A 125 -25.31 13.70 -7.09
C LYS A 125 -24.89 12.23 -6.95
N ASP A 126 -24.03 11.76 -7.86
CA ASP A 126 -23.47 10.41 -7.78
C ASP A 126 -22.32 10.35 -6.78
N LEU A 127 -21.85 11.48 -6.24
CA LEU A 127 -20.74 11.56 -5.30
C LEU A 127 -21.23 11.75 -3.86
N PRO A 128 -20.46 11.28 -2.86
CA PRO A 128 -19.15 10.63 -2.98
C PRO A 128 -19.21 9.13 -3.32
N LYS A 129 -18.11 8.60 -3.85
CA LYS A 129 -17.94 7.15 -4.13
C LYS A 129 -16.58 6.65 -3.67
N TYR A 130 -16.58 5.46 -3.08
CA TYR A 130 -15.39 4.83 -2.51
C TYR A 130 -15.30 3.39 -3.03
N ILE A 131 -14.29 3.11 -3.82
CA ILE A 131 -14.08 1.77 -4.41
C ILE A 131 -12.68 1.30 -4.08
N TYR A 132 -12.55 0.02 -3.73
CA TYR A 132 -11.26 -0.56 -3.38
C TYR A 132 -11.13 -1.99 -3.89
N GLN A 133 -9.91 -2.50 -3.90
CA GLN A 133 -9.65 -3.90 -4.17
C GLN A 133 -8.57 -4.42 -3.22
N ILE A 134 -8.47 -5.74 -3.10
CA ILE A 134 -7.30 -6.42 -2.54
C ILE A 134 -6.75 -7.33 -3.63
N GLN A 135 -5.59 -6.98 -4.17
CA GLN A 135 -5.10 -7.60 -5.41
C GLN A 135 -3.57 -7.55 -5.49
N THR A 136 -2.98 -8.55 -6.15
CA THR A 136 -1.53 -8.70 -6.34
C THR A 136 -0.95 -7.63 -7.26
N LYS A 137 0.02 -6.88 -6.73
CA LYS A 137 0.76 -5.83 -7.42
C LYS A 137 2.15 -6.31 -7.80
N PHE A 138 2.69 -5.66 -8.82
CA PHE A 138 4.02 -5.95 -9.34
C PHE A 138 4.83 -4.66 -9.41
N ARG A 139 6.00 -4.64 -8.77
CA ARG A 139 6.98 -3.55 -8.88
C ARG A 139 8.30 -4.13 -9.35
N ASN A 140 8.84 -3.59 -10.44
CA ASN A 140 10.12 -3.99 -11.01
C ASN A 140 11.29 -3.46 -10.16
N GLU A 141 11.31 -3.90 -8.90
CA GLU A 141 12.29 -3.51 -7.90
C GLU A 141 13.68 -4.01 -8.34
N PRO A 142 14.64 -3.08 -8.60
CA PRO A 142 15.99 -3.45 -9.01
C PRO A 142 16.65 -4.41 -8.03
N ARG A 143 16.37 -4.23 -6.73
CA ARG A 143 16.90 -5.08 -5.66
C ARG A 143 15.82 -5.45 -4.65
N ALA A 144 15.22 -6.63 -4.84
CA ALA A 144 14.43 -7.28 -3.79
C ALA A 144 15.32 -7.59 -2.58
N LYS A 145 14.88 -7.21 -1.38
CA LYS A 145 15.61 -7.42 -0.12
C LYS A 145 14.62 -7.52 1.04
N SER A 146 15.12 -7.76 2.26
CA SER A 146 14.27 -7.71 3.47
C SER A 146 13.12 -8.73 3.53
N GLY A 147 13.19 -9.83 2.77
CA GLY A 147 12.18 -10.90 2.80
C GLY A 147 10.87 -10.47 2.14
N LEU A 148 9.75 -10.57 2.86
CA LEU A 148 8.43 -10.15 2.38
C LEU A 148 8.24 -8.63 2.35
N LEU A 149 9.09 -7.88 3.07
CA LEU A 149 8.93 -6.44 3.23
C LEU A 149 9.29 -5.64 1.97
N ARG A 150 10.12 -6.20 1.08
CA ARG A 150 10.49 -5.56 -0.19
C ARG A 150 10.65 -6.60 -1.30
N GLY A 151 9.50 -7.04 -1.79
CA GLY A 151 9.38 -7.97 -2.92
C GLY A 151 9.15 -7.29 -4.27
N ARG A 152 8.99 -8.11 -5.31
CA ARG A 152 8.56 -7.69 -6.66
C ARG A 152 7.10 -7.97 -6.92
N GLU A 153 6.57 -9.02 -6.29
CA GLU A 153 5.17 -9.40 -6.30
C GLU A 153 4.66 -9.38 -4.86
N PHE A 154 3.57 -8.65 -4.60
CA PHE A 154 3.03 -8.49 -3.25
C PHE A 154 1.53 -8.20 -3.29
N LEU A 155 0.81 -8.58 -2.23
CA LEU A 155 -0.60 -8.29 -2.09
C LEU A 155 -0.78 -6.88 -1.53
N MET A 156 -1.71 -6.11 -2.10
CA MET A 156 -2.02 -4.77 -1.63
C MET A 156 -3.53 -4.56 -1.63
N LYS A 157 -4.01 -3.90 -0.58
CA LYS A 157 -5.30 -3.20 -0.62
C LYS A 157 -5.08 -1.78 -1.10
N ASP A 158 -5.81 -1.36 -2.12
CA ASP A 158 -5.82 0.00 -2.65
C ASP A 158 -7.26 0.50 -2.76
N LEU A 159 -7.54 1.65 -2.13
CA LEU A 159 -8.86 2.32 -2.11
C LEU A 159 -8.76 3.67 -2.79
N TYR A 160 -9.74 3.97 -3.63
CA TYR A 160 -9.87 5.20 -4.38
C TYR A 160 -11.18 5.88 -4.04
N SER A 161 -11.10 7.15 -3.63
CA SER A 161 -12.25 7.95 -3.26
C SER A 161 -12.45 9.11 -4.24
N PHE A 162 -13.71 9.32 -4.63
CA PHE A 162 -14.14 10.36 -5.56
C PHE A 162 -15.07 11.32 -4.82
N HIS A 163 -14.80 12.61 -4.99
CA HIS A 163 -15.39 13.69 -4.19
C HIS A 163 -15.77 14.88 -5.06
N THR A 164 -16.80 15.62 -4.66
CA THR A 164 -17.23 16.83 -5.38
C THR A 164 -16.28 18.01 -5.18
N ASN A 165 -15.62 18.09 -4.01
CA ASN A 165 -14.75 19.20 -3.64
C ASN A 165 -13.71 18.76 -2.58
N GLN A 166 -12.81 19.68 -2.24
CA GLN A 166 -11.73 19.46 -1.28
C GLN A 166 -12.23 19.20 0.15
N GLU A 167 -13.31 19.85 0.57
CA GLU A 167 -13.86 19.70 1.92
C GLU A 167 -14.40 18.26 2.14
N ASP A 168 -15.10 17.71 1.15
CA ASP A 168 -15.59 16.34 1.19
C ASP A 168 -14.43 15.32 1.19
N LEU A 169 -13.40 15.57 0.37
CA LEU A 169 -12.16 14.80 0.40
C LEU A 169 -11.49 14.84 1.79
N ASP A 170 -11.39 16.01 2.40
CA ASP A 170 -10.74 16.17 3.70
C ASP A 170 -11.50 15.43 4.80
N LYS A 171 -12.84 15.50 4.80
CA LYS A 171 -13.69 14.74 5.74
C LYS A 171 -13.48 13.24 5.59
N TYR A 172 -13.46 12.73 4.36
CA TYR A 172 -13.25 11.30 4.13
C TYR A 172 -11.82 10.84 4.40
N TYR A 173 -10.84 11.74 4.22
CA TYR A 173 -9.45 11.46 4.56
C TYR A 173 -9.30 11.15 6.06
N GLU A 174 -9.98 11.89 6.94
CA GLU A 174 -10.02 11.60 8.39
C GLU A 174 -10.70 10.25 8.69
N VAL A 175 -11.74 9.88 7.93
CA VAL A 175 -12.36 8.54 8.04
C VAL A 175 -11.35 7.44 7.71
N MET A 176 -10.57 7.61 6.64
CA MET A 176 -9.50 6.68 6.26
C MET A 176 -8.38 6.64 7.29
N MET A 177 -8.03 7.79 7.89
CA MET A 177 -7.05 7.83 8.96
C MET A 177 -7.48 6.95 10.15
N LYS A 178 -8.74 7.08 10.56
CA LYS A 178 -9.29 6.24 11.64
C LYS A 178 -9.35 4.76 11.25
N ALA A 179 -9.80 4.45 10.03
CA ALA A 179 -9.89 3.06 9.56
C ALA A 179 -8.52 2.36 9.54
N TYR A 180 -7.46 3.04 9.09
CA TYR A 180 -6.10 2.48 9.12
C TYR A 180 -5.61 2.27 10.55
N THR A 181 -5.84 3.22 11.47
CA THR A 181 -5.51 3.03 12.89
C THR A 181 -6.18 1.78 13.46
N ASN A 182 -7.49 1.60 13.22
CA ASN A 182 -8.23 0.41 13.65
C ASN A 182 -7.66 -0.89 13.05
N ILE A 183 -7.27 -0.89 11.77
CA ILE A 183 -6.65 -2.06 11.12
C ILE A 183 -5.41 -2.49 11.91
N PHE A 184 -4.51 -1.55 12.19
CA PHE A 184 -3.25 -1.88 12.87
C PHE A 184 -3.48 -2.25 14.34
N GLU A 185 -4.47 -1.66 15.02
CA GLU A 185 -4.92 -2.11 16.34
C GLU A 185 -5.41 -3.56 16.32
N LYS A 186 -6.31 -3.93 15.39
CA LYS A 186 -6.82 -5.30 15.22
C LYS A 186 -5.74 -6.30 14.84
N CYS A 187 -4.72 -5.88 14.11
CA CYS A 187 -3.54 -6.68 13.78
C CYS A 187 -2.55 -6.81 14.95
N GLY A 188 -2.77 -6.13 16.08
CA GLY A 188 -1.88 -6.14 17.25
C GLY A 188 -0.61 -5.30 17.07
N LEU A 189 -0.61 -4.37 16.10
CA LEU A 189 0.52 -3.48 15.79
C LEU A 189 0.29 -2.02 16.22
N GLY A 190 -0.92 -1.67 16.68
CA GLY A 190 -1.32 -0.29 16.94
C GLY A 190 -0.39 0.49 17.88
N SER A 191 0.12 -0.14 18.95
CA SER A 191 1.05 0.52 19.89
C SER A 191 2.43 0.84 19.32
N GLN A 192 2.79 0.22 18.19
CA GLN A 192 4.07 0.40 17.51
C GLN A 192 3.92 1.14 16.18
N THR A 193 2.69 1.43 15.75
CA THR A 193 2.39 2.06 14.46
C THR A 193 2.07 3.53 14.67
N HIS A 194 2.85 4.40 14.04
CA HIS A 194 2.71 5.83 14.16
C HIS A 194 2.24 6.44 12.84
N VAL A 195 1.20 7.27 12.91
CA VAL A 195 0.86 8.18 11.82
C VAL A 195 2.06 9.10 11.62
N THR A 196 2.57 9.15 10.39
CA THR A 196 3.81 9.82 10.04
C THR A 196 3.59 10.71 8.83
N LEU A 197 3.86 12.01 8.98
CA LEU A 197 3.87 12.91 7.84
C LEU A 197 5.10 12.60 6.99
N ALA A 198 4.91 12.42 5.69
CA ALA A 198 5.96 12.04 4.76
C ALA A 198 5.85 12.75 3.42
N SER A 199 6.84 12.54 2.56
CA SER A 199 6.73 12.89 1.15
C SER A 199 5.56 12.14 0.52
N GLY A 200 4.84 12.78 -0.40
CA GLY A 200 3.84 12.07 -1.21
C GLY A 200 4.43 11.34 -2.42
N GLY A 201 5.77 11.34 -2.57
CA GLY A 201 6.48 10.70 -3.66
C GLY A 201 5.97 11.16 -5.03
N THR A 202 5.73 10.20 -5.92
CA THR A 202 5.18 10.48 -7.26
C THR A 202 3.69 10.75 -7.24
N PHE A 203 3.00 10.77 -6.09
CA PHE A 203 1.54 10.86 -5.98
C PHE A 203 1.07 12.26 -5.57
N SER A 204 1.57 12.81 -4.46
CA SER A 204 1.23 14.14 -3.93
C SER A 204 2.46 14.84 -3.33
N LYS A 205 2.32 16.09 -2.86
CA LYS A 205 3.43 16.78 -2.17
C LYS A 205 3.74 16.13 -0.81
N TYR A 206 2.70 15.91 -0.01
CA TYR A 206 2.78 15.24 1.29
C TYR A 206 1.75 14.12 1.38
N SER A 207 2.00 13.18 2.27
CA SER A 207 1.14 12.04 2.58
C SER A 207 1.15 11.74 4.08
N HIS A 208 0.23 10.88 4.54
CA HIS A 208 0.33 10.28 5.86
C HIS A 208 0.61 8.79 5.70
N GLU A 209 1.81 8.41 6.11
CA GLU A 209 2.25 7.03 6.23
C GLU A 209 1.88 6.47 7.60
N TYR A 210 1.68 5.16 7.66
CA TYR A 210 1.57 4.40 8.89
C TYR A 210 2.86 3.61 9.03
N GLN A 211 3.69 4.04 9.98
CA GLN A 211 5.06 3.57 10.14
C GLN A 211 5.16 2.72 11.41
N THR A 212 5.45 1.43 11.27
CA THR A 212 5.62 0.51 12.40
C THR A 212 7.08 0.45 12.83
N ILE A 213 7.37 0.73 14.10
CA ILE A 213 8.74 0.70 14.64
C ILE A 213 9.37 -0.68 14.41
N CYS A 214 10.54 -0.71 13.79
CA CYS A 214 11.31 -1.92 13.56
C CYS A 214 12.79 -1.59 13.30
N GLU A 215 13.71 -2.23 14.02
CA GLU A 215 15.16 -1.99 13.88
C GLU A 215 15.69 -2.31 12.47
N THR A 216 15.03 -3.23 11.77
CA THR A 216 15.38 -3.62 10.38
C THR A 216 14.58 -2.85 9.33
N GLY A 217 13.77 -1.87 9.74
CA GLY A 217 13.04 -0.98 8.87
C GLY A 217 13.93 -0.17 7.95
N GLU A 218 13.41 0.14 6.76
CA GLU A 218 14.12 0.93 5.74
C GLU A 218 13.95 2.43 5.98
N ASP A 219 12.84 2.82 6.61
CA ASP A 219 12.56 4.21 6.91
C ASP A 219 13.16 4.62 8.24
N THR A 220 13.47 5.91 8.30
CA THR A 220 13.87 6.59 9.51
C THR A 220 12.84 7.66 9.80
N ILE A 221 12.23 7.62 10.98
CA ILE A 221 11.18 8.56 11.38
C ILE A 221 11.57 9.27 12.66
N HIS A 222 11.02 10.46 12.84
CA HIS A 222 11.19 11.30 14.02
C HIS A 222 9.84 11.40 14.73
N ILE A 223 9.67 10.65 15.82
CA ILE A 223 8.41 10.56 16.57
C ILE A 223 8.37 11.68 17.61
N CYS A 224 7.34 12.51 17.59
CA CYS A 224 7.18 13.58 18.58
C CYS A 224 6.94 12.98 19.98
N LYS A 225 7.76 13.34 20.97
CA LYS A 225 7.64 12.84 22.34
C LYS A 225 6.36 13.29 23.07
N LYS A 226 5.65 14.29 22.54
CA LYS A 226 4.45 14.89 23.16
C LYS A 226 3.14 14.31 22.63
N CYS A 227 3.03 14.08 21.33
CA CYS A 227 1.78 13.62 20.69
C CYS A 227 1.92 12.35 19.83
N ASN A 228 3.11 11.74 19.76
CA ASN A 228 3.39 10.52 19.00
C ASN A 228 3.26 10.61 17.47
N LEU A 229 2.98 11.79 16.91
CA LEU A 229 3.05 12.02 15.47
C LEU A 229 4.50 11.82 14.96
N GLY A 230 4.66 10.99 13.94
CA GLY A 230 5.92 10.81 13.22
C GLY A 230 6.13 11.86 12.14
N ILE A 231 7.39 12.19 11.87
CA ILE A 231 7.82 12.91 10.67
C ILE A 231 8.87 12.04 9.98
N ASN A 232 8.64 11.67 8.72
CA ASN A 232 9.62 10.91 7.96
C ASN A 232 10.89 11.76 7.77
N ASN A 233 12.07 11.14 7.89
CA ASN A 233 13.35 11.82 7.78
C ASN A 233 13.49 12.61 6.46
N GLU A 234 12.85 12.16 5.38
CA GLU A 234 12.84 12.84 4.08
C GLU A 234 12.36 14.29 4.13
N ILE A 235 11.43 14.62 5.03
CA ILE A 235 10.83 15.96 5.14
C ILE A 235 11.10 16.62 6.49
N LYS A 236 11.99 16.04 7.32
CA LYS A 236 12.23 16.49 8.69
C LYS A 236 12.84 17.89 8.75
N ASP A 237 13.69 18.23 7.78
CA ASP A 237 14.35 19.53 7.70
C ASP A 237 13.36 20.64 7.33
N GLU A 238 12.36 20.32 6.47
CA GLU A 238 11.24 21.21 6.16
C GLU A 238 10.25 21.35 7.32
N THR A 239 10.22 20.35 8.23
CA THR A 239 9.30 20.28 9.36
C THR A 239 10.06 20.25 10.70
N PRO A 240 10.74 21.35 11.09
CA PRO A 240 11.59 21.38 12.28
C PRO A 240 10.80 21.21 13.59
N LYS A 241 9.52 21.66 13.61
CA LYS A 241 8.59 21.56 14.74
C LYS A 241 7.45 20.60 14.41
N CYS A 242 6.91 19.94 15.42
CA CYS A 242 5.75 19.08 15.26
C CYS A 242 4.55 19.92 14.80
N PRO A 243 3.91 19.61 13.66
CA PRO A 243 2.81 20.41 13.13
C PRO A 243 1.56 20.34 14.01
N GLU A 244 1.40 19.29 14.81
CA GLU A 244 0.23 19.10 15.66
C GLU A 244 0.34 19.84 17.01
N CYS A 245 1.50 19.79 17.66
CA CYS A 245 1.65 20.31 19.03
C CYS A 245 2.76 21.35 19.23
N GLY A 246 3.49 21.71 18.16
CA GLY A 246 4.56 22.71 18.16
C GLY A 246 5.88 22.28 18.82
N SER A 247 5.97 21.06 19.37
CA SER A 247 7.16 20.56 20.04
C SER A 247 8.35 20.41 19.10
N THR A 248 9.56 20.66 19.61
CA THR A 248 10.84 20.37 18.93
C THR A 248 11.48 19.07 19.41
N GLU A 249 10.86 18.37 20.36
CA GLU A 249 11.39 17.14 20.93
C GLU A 249 10.89 15.92 20.16
N PHE A 250 11.83 15.28 19.47
CA PHE A 250 11.60 14.07 18.69
C PHE A 250 12.50 12.93 19.17
N GLN A 251 12.02 11.71 18.98
CA GLN A 251 12.79 10.49 19.10
C GLN A 251 12.97 9.88 17.71
N LYS A 252 14.22 9.72 17.28
CA LYS A 252 14.56 9.10 16.01
C LYS A 252 14.43 7.57 16.14
N GLN A 253 13.70 6.94 15.24
CA GLN A 253 13.48 5.49 15.19
C GLN A 253 13.57 4.97 13.77
N LYS A 254 13.90 3.69 13.62
CA LYS A 254 13.72 2.97 12.36
C LYS A 254 12.31 2.38 12.29
N ALA A 255 11.72 2.37 11.12
CA ALA A 255 10.35 1.92 10.91
C ALA A 255 10.13 1.29 9.53
N ILE A 256 8.99 0.61 9.40
CA ILE A 256 8.49 0.01 8.17
C ILE A 256 7.17 0.67 7.83
N GLU A 257 7.05 1.21 6.62
CA GLU A 257 5.77 1.65 6.07
C GLU A 257 4.83 0.44 5.91
N VAL A 258 3.71 0.44 6.63
CA VAL A 258 2.68 -0.61 6.55
C VAL A 258 1.37 -0.12 5.92
N GLY A 259 1.28 1.18 5.63
CA GLY A 259 0.16 1.78 4.92
C GLY A 259 0.42 3.24 4.60
N ASN A 260 -0.27 3.76 3.58
CA ASN A 260 -0.16 5.16 3.17
C ASN A 260 -1.51 5.66 2.64
N ILE A 261 -1.77 6.95 2.82
CA ILE A 261 -2.96 7.65 2.33
C ILE A 261 -2.58 9.00 1.71
N PHE A 262 -3.13 9.28 0.53
CA PHE A 262 -2.76 10.44 -0.29
C PHE A 262 -3.96 11.31 -0.62
N LYS A 263 -3.73 12.63 -0.75
CA LYS A 263 -4.70 13.56 -1.37
C LYS A 263 -4.27 13.83 -2.80
N LEU A 264 -4.74 13.01 -3.73
CA LEU A 264 -4.35 13.05 -5.15
C LEU A 264 -5.01 14.20 -5.92
N LYS A 265 -6.13 14.73 -5.41
CA LYS A 265 -6.94 15.78 -6.04
C LYS A 265 -7.26 15.41 -7.49
N SER A 266 -7.10 16.35 -8.42
CA SER A 266 -7.43 16.19 -9.83
C SER A 266 -6.33 15.54 -10.68
N LYS A 267 -5.23 15.09 -10.07
CA LYS A 267 -4.05 14.57 -10.78
C LYS A 267 -4.38 13.45 -11.77
N TYR A 268 -5.30 12.57 -11.40
CA TYR A 268 -5.71 11.44 -12.24
C TYR A 268 -7.03 11.68 -12.94
N SER A 269 -7.91 12.56 -12.45
CA SER A 269 -9.17 12.85 -13.16
C SER A 269 -8.96 13.76 -14.38
N GLN A 270 -8.06 14.74 -14.29
CA GLN A 270 -7.77 15.69 -15.36
C GLN A 270 -7.28 15.00 -16.65
N PRO A 271 -6.29 14.10 -16.62
CA PRO A 271 -5.80 13.50 -17.86
C PRO A 271 -6.86 12.66 -18.57
N PHE A 272 -7.82 12.08 -17.85
CA PHE A 272 -8.94 11.34 -18.43
C PHE A 272 -10.16 12.22 -18.78
N ASN A 273 -10.05 13.54 -18.65
CA ASN A 273 -11.16 14.49 -18.80
C ASN A 273 -12.39 14.09 -17.97
N PHE A 274 -12.16 13.53 -16.78
CA PHE A 274 -13.22 13.09 -15.91
C PHE A 274 -13.80 14.28 -15.14
N ASN A 275 -14.91 14.81 -15.68
CA ASN A 275 -15.72 15.86 -15.10
C ASN A 275 -17.16 15.35 -14.92
N PHE A 276 -17.88 15.88 -13.93
CA PHE A 276 -19.31 15.68 -13.76
C PHE A 276 -20.05 16.99 -14.07
N ILE A 277 -21.30 16.87 -14.49
CA ILE A 277 -22.21 18.01 -14.76
C ILE A 277 -22.89 18.45 -13.45
#